data_AF-A0A3E2YQL2-F1
#
_entry.id   AF-A0A3E2YQL2-F1
#
_cell.length_a   1.000
_cell.length_b   1.000
_cell.length_c   1.000
_cell.angle_alpha   90.00
_cell.angle_beta   90.00
_cell.angle_gamma   90.00
#
_symmetry.space_group_name_H-M   'P 1'
#
loop_
_entity.id
_entity.type
_entity.pdbx_description
1 polymer ?
#
loop_
_entity_poly.entity_id
_entity_poly.type
_entity_poly.pdbx_seq_one_letter_code
_entity_poly.pdbx_strand_id
1 'polypeptide(L)'
;MPLTEPYDDNLPGEVSAGAVRHTGEDSPDIDRTSEVVAAEPEPTLPESVRQRIVALTAAVLPVLPGDEVPVPLRRVAKFAPNRRARLGAPVIAAQLTADPLFRQRITARVLADAGDLGAAVVEGTAPAAADPVEVAALAYLARPRGWRELIEASGAAVRAEADRAVVDELVREAEQRATRAEHDRAVARVEADKLRDELARVREELGQLREESRQLARTLRETQARERRAGELLATERGRAARAGADADAELRRARARLAEAEAAAGVARASAKEARSVDDARLWLLLETIGQAAVGLRRELALDPVDRLPADFVADAFADQSAATPAGAATRARDTDDPARLDQLLALPRAHLVVDGYNVTKRGFGEMSLEQQRKRLITGLGGIAAQTGDEVTVVFDGAERMHGLPPTPRGVRVLFSRKGETADELIRRLVRAEPAGRPVVVVSSDREVADGVRRHGAYPLGADSLLRRLARS
;
A
#
# COMPACT_ATOMS: atom_id res chain seq x y z
N MET A 1 -30.09 43.51 32.04
CA MET A 1 -30.99 42.43 32.49
C MET A 1 -30.13 41.21 32.70
N PRO A 2 -29.83 40.86 33.96
CA PRO A 2 -30.67 39.85 34.58
C PRO A 2 -31.05 40.14 36.04
N LEU A 3 -32.15 39.50 36.40
CA LEU A 3 -32.83 39.42 37.69
C LEU A 3 -32.16 38.32 38.54
N THR A 4 -31.78 38.69 39.78
CA THR A 4 -32.29 38.21 41.07
C THR A 4 -31.71 36.89 41.60
N GLU A 5 -31.04 37.05 42.75
CA GLU A 5 -30.70 36.05 43.77
C GLU A 5 -31.94 35.33 44.34
N PRO A 6 -31.73 34.32 45.21
CA PRO A 6 -31.98 34.61 46.62
C PRO A 6 -30.92 34.05 47.61
N TYR A 7 -30.51 34.93 48.52
CA TYR A 7 -30.57 34.81 49.99
C TYR A 7 -30.43 33.41 50.64
N ASP A 8 -29.39 33.20 51.46
CA ASP A 8 -29.60 32.74 52.84
C ASP A 8 -28.41 33.02 53.78
N ASP A 9 -28.76 33.02 55.07
CA ASP A 9 -28.28 33.86 56.16
C ASP A 9 -26.96 33.44 56.84
N ASN A 10 -26.40 34.44 57.52
CA ASN A 10 -25.12 34.41 58.23
C ASN A 10 -25.18 33.65 59.56
N LEU A 11 -24.07 32.98 59.85
CA LEU A 11 -23.56 32.63 61.18
C LEU A 11 -23.42 33.88 62.07
N PRO A 12 -23.64 33.77 63.40
CA PRO A 12 -23.01 34.67 64.35
C PRO A 12 -21.96 33.95 65.20
N GLY A 13 -20.75 34.52 65.23
CA GLY A 13 -19.70 34.22 66.19
C GLY A 13 -19.13 35.50 66.78
N GLU A 14 -19.12 35.55 68.12
CA GLU A 14 -18.46 36.50 69.03
C GLU A 14 -19.09 37.92 69.08
N VAL A 15 -19.29 38.58 70.23
CA VAL A 15 -18.45 38.76 71.44
C VAL A 15 -19.35 39.22 72.59
N SER A 16 -19.11 38.83 73.86
CA SER A 16 -19.38 39.72 75.01
C SER A 16 -18.72 39.22 76.29
N ALA A 17 -17.74 39.99 76.77
CA ALA A 17 -17.23 39.93 78.14
C ALA A 17 -17.90 41.06 78.94
N GLY A 18 -18.54 40.72 80.06
CA GLY A 18 -19.26 41.66 80.92
C GLY A 18 -19.16 41.30 82.40
N ALA A 19 -18.27 42.04 83.08
CA ALA A 19 -18.17 42.37 84.50
C ALA A 19 -19.10 41.66 85.53
N VAL A 20 -18.45 40.95 86.47
CA VAL A 20 -19.02 40.55 87.78
C VAL A 20 -18.76 41.67 88.79
N ARG A 21 -19.82 42.21 89.41
CA ARG A 21 -19.74 43.03 90.63
C ARG A 21 -20.25 42.23 91.83
N HIS A 22 -19.43 42.28 92.87
CA HIS A 22 -19.66 41.88 94.25
C HIS A 22 -20.84 42.65 94.87
N THR A 23 -21.76 41.95 95.54
CA THR A 23 -22.38 42.35 96.82
C THR A 23 -22.87 41.09 97.51
N GLY A 24 -22.18 40.69 98.56
CA GLY A 24 -22.64 39.69 99.52
C GLY A 24 -22.66 40.36 100.89
N GLU A 25 -23.82 40.37 101.53
CA GLU A 25 -24.02 40.63 102.95
C GLU A 25 -25.47 40.22 103.25
N ASP A 26 -25.65 39.08 103.94
CA ASP A 26 -26.71 38.98 104.93
C ASP A 26 -26.34 37.94 106.00
N SER A 27 -26.59 38.33 107.25
CA SER A 27 -26.14 37.69 108.49
C SER A 27 -26.96 36.45 108.87
N PRO A 28 -26.41 35.57 109.73
CA PRO A 28 -27.09 34.36 110.19
C PRO A 28 -27.93 34.65 111.44
N ASP A 29 -29.19 34.23 111.43
CA ASP A 29 -30.01 34.21 112.65
C ASP A 29 -29.94 32.84 113.32
N ILE A 30 -29.63 32.86 114.60
CA ILE A 30 -29.45 31.71 115.48
C ILE A 30 -30.79 31.49 116.18
N ASP A 31 -31.38 30.29 116.07
CA ASP A 31 -32.19 29.80 117.18
C ASP A 31 -32.02 28.29 117.41
N ARG A 32 -31.91 27.97 118.69
CA ARG A 32 -31.54 26.68 119.25
C ARG A 32 -32.80 25.89 119.63
N THR A 33 -32.74 24.59 119.38
CA THR A 33 -33.33 23.50 120.19
C THR A 33 -34.78 23.65 120.68
N SER A 34 -35.64 22.79 120.13
CA SER A 34 -36.72 22.14 120.88
C SER A 34 -36.99 20.76 120.27
N GLU A 35 -36.40 19.73 120.86
CA GLU A 35 -36.78 18.32 120.63
C GLU A 35 -38.24 18.12 121.05
N VAL A 36 -39.11 18.11 120.07
CA VAL A 36 -40.39 17.43 120.13
C VAL A 36 -40.22 16.24 119.19
N VAL A 37 -40.30 15.01 119.71
CA VAL A 37 -40.39 13.80 118.87
C VAL A 37 -41.76 13.83 118.17
N ALA A 38 -41.87 14.69 117.18
CA ALA A 38 -42.95 14.70 116.21
C ALA A 38 -42.77 13.46 115.35
N ALA A 39 -43.84 12.68 115.18
CA ALA A 39 -43.84 11.51 114.31
C ALA A 39 -43.28 11.91 112.94
N GLU A 40 -42.08 11.40 112.60
CA GLU A 40 -41.42 11.68 111.34
C GLU A 40 -42.36 11.37 110.17
N PRO A 41 -42.43 12.23 109.14
CA PRO A 41 -43.29 12.00 107.99
C PRO A 41 -43.00 10.64 107.34
N GLU A 42 -44.03 10.00 106.80
CA GLU A 42 -43.87 8.73 106.08
C GLU A 42 -42.90 8.93 104.91
N PRO A 43 -41.96 7.98 104.67
CA PRO A 43 -40.99 8.12 103.60
C PRO A 43 -41.72 8.07 102.25
N THR A 44 -41.24 8.86 101.28
CA THR A 44 -41.78 8.85 99.92
C THR A 44 -41.39 7.55 99.23
N LEU A 45 -42.34 6.62 99.17
CA LEU A 45 -42.12 5.31 98.56
C LEU A 45 -42.06 5.40 97.03
N PRO A 46 -41.06 4.76 96.38
CA PRO A 46 -41.08 4.55 94.93
C PRO A 46 -42.37 3.86 94.48
N GLU A 47 -42.83 4.18 93.28
CA GLU A 47 -44.10 3.68 92.76
C GLU A 47 -44.13 2.15 92.64
N SER A 48 -43.02 1.51 92.26
CA SER A 48 -42.87 0.05 92.22
C SER A 48 -43.05 -0.60 93.61
N VAL A 49 -42.46 0.01 94.64
CA VAL A 49 -42.57 -0.45 96.04
C VAL A 49 -44.00 -0.28 96.55
N ARG A 50 -44.65 0.85 96.24
CA ARG A 50 -46.06 1.11 96.60
C ARG A 50 -47.00 0.08 96.00
N GLN A 51 -46.84 -0.20 94.71
CA GLN A 51 -47.64 -1.21 94.01
C GLN A 51 -47.41 -2.60 94.60
N ARG A 52 -46.17 -2.92 94.98
CA ARG A 52 -45.85 -4.20 95.61
C ARG A 52 -46.46 -4.35 97.00
N ILE A 53 -46.37 -3.33 97.85
CA ILE A 53 -47.02 -3.30 99.18
C ILE A 53 -48.53 -3.53 99.05
N VAL A 54 -49.17 -2.84 98.10
CA VAL A 54 -50.60 -2.98 97.82
C VAL A 54 -50.91 -4.40 97.33
N ALA A 55 -50.09 -4.97 96.45
CA ALA A 55 -50.30 -6.32 95.94
C ALA A 55 -50.19 -7.39 97.03
N LEU A 56 -49.17 -7.31 97.89
CA LEU A 56 -48.98 -8.21 99.04
C LEU A 56 -50.17 -8.11 100.01
N THR A 57 -50.58 -6.89 100.34
CA THR A 57 -51.72 -6.66 101.23
C THR A 57 -53.03 -7.16 100.60
N ALA A 58 -53.26 -6.90 99.31
CA ALA A 58 -54.45 -7.34 98.58
C ALA A 58 -54.56 -8.88 98.43
N ALA A 59 -53.42 -9.58 98.47
CA ALA A 59 -53.37 -11.04 98.47
C ALA A 59 -53.82 -11.63 99.82
N VAL A 60 -53.45 -10.98 100.92
CA VAL A 60 -53.76 -11.44 102.30
C VAL A 60 -55.17 -11.07 102.76
N LEU A 61 -55.75 -9.97 102.25
CA LEU A 61 -57.08 -9.46 102.65
C LEU A 61 -58.21 -10.52 102.75
N PRO A 62 -58.37 -11.49 101.82
CA PRO A 62 -59.44 -12.48 101.90
C PRO A 62 -59.23 -13.57 102.95
N VAL A 63 -58.00 -13.74 103.45
CA VAL A 63 -57.62 -14.78 104.41
C VAL A 63 -57.88 -14.31 105.85
N LEU A 64 -57.96 -13.00 106.08
CA LEU A 64 -58.23 -12.44 107.39
C LEU A 64 -59.69 -12.67 107.83
N PRO A 65 -59.93 -12.97 109.12
CA PRO A 65 -61.27 -12.97 109.71
C PRO A 65 -62.00 -11.65 109.47
N GLY A 66 -63.31 -11.70 109.21
CA GLY A 66 -64.09 -10.52 108.80
C GLY A 66 -64.22 -9.42 109.87
N ASP A 67 -63.99 -9.77 111.13
CA ASP A 67 -63.85 -8.90 112.29
C ASP A 67 -62.49 -8.21 112.37
N GLU A 68 -61.46 -8.78 111.73
CA GLU A 68 -60.11 -8.22 111.68
C GLU A 68 -59.87 -7.28 110.48
N VAL A 69 -60.78 -7.26 109.50
CA VAL A 69 -60.71 -6.37 108.32
C VAL A 69 -61.40 -5.03 108.58
N PRO A 70 -60.70 -3.89 108.41
CA PRO A 70 -61.27 -2.55 108.54
C PRO A 70 -62.50 -2.33 107.65
N VAL A 71 -63.49 -1.58 108.15
CA VAL A 71 -64.78 -1.35 107.46
C VAL A 71 -64.61 -0.86 106.01
N PRO A 72 -63.71 0.09 105.69
CA PRO A 72 -63.48 0.53 104.31
C PRO A 72 -62.96 -0.57 103.37
N LEU A 73 -62.27 -1.59 103.90
CA LEU A 73 -61.64 -2.66 103.13
C LEU A 73 -62.51 -3.91 102.96
N ARG A 74 -63.61 -4.05 103.72
CA ARG A 74 -64.51 -5.22 103.61
C ARG A 74 -65.11 -5.40 102.21
N ARG A 75 -65.36 -4.30 101.49
CA ARG A 75 -65.83 -4.34 100.10
C ARG A 75 -64.69 -4.71 99.13
N VAL A 76 -63.48 -4.20 99.38
CA VAL A 76 -62.29 -4.48 98.58
C VAL A 76 -61.89 -5.96 98.70
N ALA A 77 -61.96 -6.55 99.89
CA ALA A 77 -61.63 -7.96 100.13
C ALA A 77 -62.47 -8.94 99.26
N LYS A 78 -63.69 -8.54 98.87
CA LYS A 78 -64.60 -9.32 98.01
C LYS A 78 -64.30 -9.19 96.51
N PHE A 79 -63.44 -8.26 96.08
CA PHE A 79 -63.13 -8.15 94.64
C PHE A 79 -62.29 -9.35 94.16
N ALA A 80 -62.33 -9.62 92.86
CA ALA A 80 -61.43 -10.58 92.22
C ALA A 80 -59.95 -10.16 92.41
N PRO A 81 -59.00 -11.11 92.50
CA PRO A 81 -57.59 -10.82 92.83
C PRO A 81 -56.97 -9.66 92.05
N ASN A 82 -57.08 -9.66 90.72
CA ASN A 82 -56.50 -8.62 89.86
C ASN A 82 -57.16 -7.23 90.05
N ARG A 83 -58.43 -7.19 90.48
CA ARG A 83 -59.16 -5.93 90.74
C ARG A 83 -58.90 -5.41 92.15
N ARG A 84 -58.57 -6.27 93.12
CA ARG A 84 -58.25 -5.87 94.51
C ARG A 84 -57.04 -4.95 94.57
N ALA A 85 -55.93 -5.38 93.98
CA ALA A 85 -54.71 -4.58 93.97
C ALA A 85 -54.90 -3.26 93.19
N ARG A 86 -55.57 -3.30 92.02
CA ARG A 86 -55.71 -2.11 91.15
C ARG A 86 -56.75 -1.08 91.62
N LEU A 87 -57.96 -1.52 91.99
CA LEU A 87 -59.05 -0.61 92.38
C LEU A 87 -59.07 -0.34 93.88
N GLY A 88 -58.49 -1.23 94.69
CA GLY A 88 -58.37 -1.08 96.14
C GLY A 88 -57.11 -0.34 96.59
N ALA A 89 -56.15 -0.10 95.70
CA ALA A 89 -54.86 0.55 96.02
C ALA A 89 -54.95 1.77 96.95
N PRO A 90 -55.75 2.82 96.66
CA PRO A 90 -55.77 4.01 97.50
C PRO A 90 -56.35 3.73 98.89
N VAL A 91 -57.36 2.86 98.98
CA VAL A 91 -57.99 2.50 100.26
C VAL A 91 -57.05 1.62 101.10
N ILE A 92 -56.35 0.69 100.46
CA ILE A 92 -55.36 -0.19 101.11
C ILE A 92 -54.21 0.65 101.67
N ALA A 93 -53.63 1.54 100.86
CA ALA A 93 -52.54 2.42 101.30
C ALA A 93 -52.98 3.30 102.48
N ALA A 94 -54.16 3.94 102.40
CA ALA A 94 -54.67 4.79 103.47
C ALA A 94 -54.86 4.03 104.80
N GLN A 95 -55.35 2.78 104.76
CA GLN A 95 -55.56 1.97 105.96
C GLN A 95 -54.26 1.40 106.55
N LEU A 96 -53.26 1.08 105.72
CA LEU A 96 -51.94 0.66 106.21
C LEU A 96 -51.21 1.77 106.98
N THR A 97 -51.41 3.02 106.58
CA THR A 97 -50.89 4.20 107.29
C THR A 97 -51.72 4.48 108.55
N ALA A 98 -53.06 4.50 108.43
CA ALA A 98 -53.95 4.96 109.51
C ALA A 98 -54.17 3.95 110.64
N ASP A 99 -54.09 2.64 110.39
CA ASP A 99 -54.38 1.59 111.39
C ASP A 99 -53.15 0.69 111.64
N PRO A 100 -52.43 0.90 112.77
CA PRO A 100 -51.27 0.09 113.15
C PRO A 100 -51.59 -1.39 113.41
N LEU A 101 -52.77 -1.70 113.97
CA LEU A 101 -53.16 -3.08 114.29
C LEU A 101 -53.44 -3.87 113.01
N PHE A 102 -54.14 -3.24 112.06
CA PHE A 102 -54.35 -3.83 110.73
C PHE A 102 -53.01 -4.10 110.04
N ARG A 103 -52.08 -3.15 110.05
CA ARG A 103 -50.74 -3.35 109.48
C ARG A 103 -49.99 -4.50 110.14
N GLN A 104 -50.02 -4.63 111.47
CA GLN A 104 -49.38 -5.74 112.20
C GLN A 104 -49.94 -7.11 111.78
N ARG A 105 -51.27 -7.23 111.63
CA ARG A 105 -51.92 -8.48 111.18
C ARG A 105 -51.52 -8.86 109.77
N ILE A 106 -51.54 -7.89 108.84
CA ILE A 106 -51.08 -8.10 107.47
C ILE A 106 -49.61 -8.50 107.45
N THR A 107 -48.78 -7.80 108.21
CA THR A 107 -47.34 -8.04 108.32
C THR A 107 -47.03 -9.45 108.81
N ALA A 108 -47.67 -9.89 109.90
CA ALA A 108 -47.45 -11.23 110.44
C ALA A 108 -47.70 -12.32 109.39
N ARG A 109 -48.75 -12.13 108.57
CA ARG A 109 -49.07 -13.08 107.50
C ARG A 109 -48.13 -12.98 106.30
N VAL A 110 -47.84 -11.76 105.84
CA VAL A 110 -46.95 -11.53 104.71
C VAL A 110 -45.53 -12.03 105.01
N LEU A 111 -45.03 -11.85 106.24
CA LEU A 111 -43.73 -12.38 106.66
C LEU A 111 -43.71 -13.91 106.72
N ALA A 112 -44.79 -14.53 107.19
CA ALA A 112 -44.91 -16.00 107.19
C ALA A 112 -44.91 -16.56 105.76
N ASP A 113 -45.59 -15.88 104.82
CA ASP A 113 -45.60 -16.27 103.41
C ASP A 113 -44.25 -15.97 102.71
N ALA A 114 -43.46 -15.00 103.20
CA ALA A 114 -42.14 -14.63 102.67
C ALA A 114 -40.97 -15.50 103.21
N GLY A 115 -41.18 -16.32 104.23
CA GLY A 115 -40.21 -17.28 104.75
C GLY A 115 -38.87 -16.64 105.18
N ASP A 116 -37.76 -17.20 104.69
CA ASP A 116 -36.39 -16.78 105.06
C ASP A 116 -36.10 -15.31 104.72
N LEU A 117 -36.70 -14.78 103.65
CA LEU A 117 -36.58 -13.37 103.28
C LEU A 117 -37.28 -12.47 104.31
N GLY A 118 -38.45 -12.88 104.79
CA GLY A 118 -39.18 -12.17 105.84
C GLY A 118 -38.39 -12.13 107.14
N ALA A 119 -37.75 -13.24 107.53
CA ALA A 119 -36.89 -13.31 108.70
C ALA A 119 -35.69 -12.37 108.60
N ALA A 120 -34.98 -12.38 107.47
CA ALA A 120 -33.82 -11.51 107.24
C ALA A 120 -34.19 -10.01 107.30
N VAL A 121 -35.34 -9.64 106.73
CA VAL A 121 -35.83 -8.24 106.78
C VAL A 121 -36.18 -7.83 108.21
N VAL A 122 -36.80 -8.69 109.01
CA VAL A 122 -37.11 -8.41 110.42
C VAL A 122 -35.84 -8.19 111.25
N GLU A 123 -34.76 -8.91 110.93
CA GLU A 123 -33.43 -8.70 111.53
C GLU A 123 -32.73 -7.42 111.04
N GLY A 124 -33.32 -6.70 110.07
CA GLY A 124 -32.78 -5.47 109.51
C GLY A 124 -31.76 -5.71 108.40
N THR A 125 -31.73 -6.90 107.80
CA THR A 125 -30.78 -7.26 106.75
C THR A 125 -31.47 -7.44 105.40
N ALA A 126 -30.81 -6.99 104.33
CA ALA A 126 -31.24 -7.21 102.95
C ALA A 126 -30.29 -8.23 102.28
N PRO A 127 -30.75 -9.45 101.97
CA PRO A 127 -29.95 -10.40 101.21
C PRO A 127 -29.60 -9.86 99.82
N ALA A 128 -28.35 -9.97 99.38
CA ALA A 128 -27.89 -9.42 98.10
C ALA A 128 -28.55 -10.05 96.85
N ALA A 129 -29.11 -11.25 96.99
CA ALA A 129 -29.82 -11.96 95.92
C ALA A 129 -31.34 -11.73 95.91
N ALA A 130 -31.87 -10.96 96.87
CA ALA A 130 -33.30 -10.67 96.94
C ALA A 130 -33.68 -9.49 96.03
N ASP A 131 -34.91 -9.50 95.51
CA ASP A 131 -35.46 -8.36 94.77
C ASP A 131 -35.54 -7.14 95.71
N PRO A 132 -34.85 -6.03 95.39
CA PRO A 132 -34.90 -4.81 96.21
C PRO A 132 -36.32 -4.28 96.42
N VAL A 133 -37.22 -4.44 95.44
CA VAL A 133 -38.62 -4.01 95.56
C VAL A 133 -39.36 -4.83 96.62
N GLU A 134 -39.06 -6.13 96.71
CA GLU A 134 -39.63 -7.03 97.71
C GLU A 134 -39.12 -6.72 99.11
N VAL A 135 -37.80 -6.50 99.25
CA VAL A 135 -37.17 -6.12 100.51
C VAL A 135 -37.76 -4.80 101.05
N ALA A 136 -37.91 -3.79 100.19
CA ALA A 136 -38.52 -2.51 100.57
C ALA A 136 -39.99 -2.65 100.99
N ALA A 137 -40.76 -3.49 100.29
CA ALA A 137 -42.17 -3.73 100.60
C ALA A 137 -42.34 -4.45 101.95
N LEU A 138 -41.51 -5.46 102.22
CA LEU A 138 -41.48 -6.18 103.50
C LEU A 138 -41.00 -5.27 104.64
N ALA A 139 -39.98 -4.44 104.42
CA ALA A 139 -39.47 -3.49 105.40
C ALA A 139 -40.52 -2.43 105.78
N TYR A 140 -41.31 -1.94 104.82
CA TYR A 140 -42.40 -0.99 105.07
C TYR A 140 -43.52 -1.58 105.95
N LEU A 141 -43.87 -2.86 105.71
CA LEU A 141 -44.90 -3.56 106.47
C LEU A 141 -44.39 -3.90 107.88
N ALA A 142 -43.21 -4.50 107.99
CA ALA A 142 -42.63 -4.99 109.23
C ALA A 142 -42.11 -3.91 110.17
N ARG A 143 -41.67 -2.76 109.63
CA ARG A 143 -41.03 -1.65 110.36
C ARG A 143 -40.00 -2.10 111.42
N PRO A 144 -39.03 -2.97 111.09
CA PRO A 144 -37.92 -3.33 111.97
C PRO A 144 -37.01 -2.12 112.25
N ARG A 145 -36.05 -2.24 113.17
CA ARG A 145 -35.05 -1.17 113.36
C ARG A 145 -34.30 -0.95 112.03
N GLY A 146 -34.19 0.30 111.59
CA GLY A 146 -33.50 0.63 110.33
C GLY A 146 -34.32 0.40 109.04
N TRP A 147 -35.65 0.28 109.14
CA TRP A 147 -36.51 -0.02 107.98
C TRP A 147 -36.55 1.07 106.91
N ARG A 148 -36.30 2.34 107.28
CA ARG A 148 -36.26 3.46 106.33
C ARG A 148 -35.03 3.36 105.44
N GLU A 149 -33.88 3.03 106.03
CA GLU A 149 -32.61 2.83 105.37
C GLU A 149 -32.67 1.66 104.37
N LEU A 150 -33.38 0.57 104.72
CA LEU A 150 -33.62 -0.56 103.81
C LEU A 150 -34.45 -0.14 102.57
N ILE A 151 -35.46 0.71 102.75
CA ILE A 151 -36.29 1.22 101.65
C ILE A 151 -35.49 2.18 100.76
N GLU A 152 -34.71 3.07 101.36
CA GLU A 152 -33.85 4.01 100.63
C GLU A 152 -32.77 3.28 99.84
N ALA A 153 -32.08 2.32 100.45
CA ALA A 153 -31.07 1.48 99.80
C ALA A 153 -31.66 0.67 98.65
N SER A 154 -32.84 0.08 98.84
CA SER A 154 -33.53 -0.67 97.80
C SER A 154 -34.02 0.23 96.66
N GLY A 155 -34.57 1.40 96.98
CA GLY A 155 -34.97 2.39 95.98
C GLY A 155 -33.78 2.94 95.20
N ALA A 156 -32.62 3.11 95.84
CA ALA A 156 -31.38 3.48 95.18
C ALA A 156 -30.86 2.36 94.27
N ALA A 157 -30.97 1.09 94.69
CA ALA A 157 -30.59 -0.06 93.86
C ALA A 157 -31.43 -0.17 92.58
N VAL A 158 -32.77 -0.01 92.68
CA VAL A 158 -33.66 -0.03 91.51
C VAL A 158 -33.39 1.12 90.55
N ARG A 159 -33.14 2.33 91.08
CA ARG A 159 -32.76 3.48 90.24
C ARG A 159 -31.41 3.24 89.56
N ALA A 160 -30.42 2.74 90.29
CA ALA A 160 -29.11 2.43 89.73
C ALA A 160 -29.16 1.35 88.64
N GLU A 161 -30.04 0.35 88.76
CA GLU A 161 -30.25 -0.66 87.72
C GLU A 161 -30.91 -0.06 86.47
N ALA A 162 -31.93 0.80 86.64
CA ALA A 162 -32.56 1.50 85.52
C ALA A 162 -31.59 2.45 84.81
N ASP A 163 -30.81 3.22 85.57
CA ASP A 163 -29.80 4.14 85.02
C ASP A 163 -28.71 3.38 84.25
N ARG A 164 -28.25 2.23 84.77
CA ARG A 164 -27.30 1.34 84.08
C ARG A 164 -27.87 0.84 82.75
N ALA A 165 -29.13 0.40 82.73
CA ALA A 165 -29.76 -0.07 81.49
C ALA A 165 -29.85 1.03 80.42
N VAL A 166 -30.14 2.28 80.82
CA VAL A 166 -30.14 3.44 79.91
C VAL A 166 -28.73 3.73 79.39
N VAL A 167 -27.72 3.71 80.27
CA VAL A 167 -26.33 3.92 79.87
C VAL A 167 -25.86 2.83 78.92
N ASP A 168 -26.17 1.56 79.17
CA ASP A 168 -25.79 0.44 78.32
C ASP A 168 -26.41 0.57 76.91
N GLU A 169 -27.68 1.01 76.81
CA GLU A 169 -28.31 1.25 75.52
C GLU A 169 -27.65 2.42 74.77
N LEU A 170 -27.37 3.52 75.46
CA LEU A 170 -26.66 4.66 74.87
C LEU A 170 -25.25 4.29 74.40
N VAL A 171 -24.56 3.41 75.15
CA VAL A 171 -23.24 2.87 74.76
C VAL A 171 -23.38 2.01 73.51
N ARG A 172 -24.36 1.09 73.47
CA ARG A 172 -24.62 0.26 72.27
C ARG A 172 -24.93 1.11 71.04
N GLU A 173 -25.74 2.15 71.17
CA GLU A 173 -26.03 3.07 70.07
C GLU A 173 -24.77 3.85 69.63
N ALA A 174 -23.94 4.28 70.58
CA ALA A 174 -22.70 4.98 70.30
C ALA A 174 -21.70 4.07 69.57
N GLU A 175 -21.55 2.81 69.99
CA GLU A 175 -20.72 1.79 69.33
C GLU A 175 -21.22 1.49 67.91
N GLN A 176 -22.54 1.35 67.72
CA GLN A 176 -23.13 1.16 66.40
C GLN A 176 -22.88 2.38 65.48
N ARG A 177 -22.98 3.59 66.03
CA ARG A 177 -22.65 4.82 65.27
C ARG A 177 -21.15 4.89 64.94
N ALA A 178 -20.28 4.51 65.86
CA ALA A 178 -18.84 4.49 65.65
C ALA A 178 -18.44 3.47 64.56
N THR A 179 -18.97 2.24 64.63
CA THR A 179 -18.70 1.19 63.63
C THR A 179 -19.21 1.56 62.23
N ARG A 180 -20.40 2.18 62.12
CA ARG A 180 -20.90 2.73 60.86
C ARG A 180 -19.97 3.83 60.32
N ALA A 181 -19.59 4.78 61.17
CA ALA A 181 -18.67 5.85 60.78
C ALA A 181 -17.29 5.33 60.35
N GLU A 182 -16.78 4.27 60.97
CA GLU A 182 -15.54 3.61 60.55
C GLU A 182 -15.68 2.90 59.20
N HIS A 183 -16.80 2.20 58.98
CA HIS A 183 -17.11 1.59 57.70
C HIS A 183 -17.20 2.64 56.59
N ASP A 184 -17.95 3.71 56.80
CA ASP A 184 -18.12 4.80 55.83
C ASP A 184 -16.77 5.47 55.51
N ARG A 185 -15.93 5.68 56.53
CA ARG A 185 -14.56 6.19 56.33
C ARG A 185 -13.68 5.22 55.54
N ALA A 186 -13.81 3.92 55.76
CA ALA A 186 -13.06 2.91 55.01
C ALA A 186 -13.50 2.88 53.55
N VAL A 187 -14.81 2.92 53.29
CA VAL A 187 -15.37 3.02 51.93
C VAL A 187 -14.89 4.29 51.23
N ALA A 188 -15.02 5.45 51.88
CA ALA A 188 -14.57 6.72 51.32
C ALA A 188 -13.07 6.75 51.03
N ARG A 189 -12.23 6.10 51.85
CA ARG A 189 -10.78 5.97 51.59
C ARG A 189 -10.52 5.13 50.34
N VAL A 190 -11.17 3.98 50.21
CA VAL A 190 -11.02 3.11 49.03
C VAL A 190 -11.50 3.80 47.76
N GLU A 191 -12.61 4.54 47.82
CA GLU A 191 -13.09 5.35 46.69
C GLU A 191 -12.12 6.48 46.33
N ALA A 192 -11.58 7.19 47.32
CA ALA A 192 -10.58 8.22 47.08
C ALA A 192 -9.30 7.66 46.44
N ASP A 193 -8.85 6.48 46.86
CA ASP A 193 -7.68 5.82 46.27
C ASP A 193 -7.96 5.37 44.83
N LYS A 194 -9.14 4.81 44.54
CA LYS A 194 -9.56 4.48 43.17
C LYS A 194 -9.57 5.71 42.27
N LEU A 195 -10.15 6.82 42.74
CA LEU A 195 -10.18 8.08 41.98
C LEU A 195 -8.78 8.66 41.75
N ARG A 196 -7.86 8.50 42.71
CA ARG A 196 -6.44 8.89 42.53
C ARG A 196 -5.76 8.05 41.47
N ASP A 197 -5.98 6.73 41.48
CA ASP A 197 -5.41 5.82 40.48
C ASP A 197 -5.95 6.09 39.08
N GLU A 198 -7.25 6.32 38.94
CA GLU A 198 -7.88 6.71 37.67
C GLU A 198 -7.32 8.05 37.16
N LEU A 199 -7.19 9.03 38.04
CA LEU A 199 -6.63 10.34 37.70
C LEU A 199 -5.14 10.23 37.33
N ALA A 200 -4.37 9.34 37.97
CA ALA A 200 -2.99 9.06 37.59
C ALA A 200 -2.90 8.44 36.19
N ARG A 201 -3.75 7.46 35.87
CA ARG A 201 -3.84 6.84 34.53
C ARG A 201 -4.18 7.86 33.46
N VAL A 202 -5.22 8.67 33.67
CA VAL A 202 -5.60 9.72 32.71
C VAL A 202 -4.48 10.74 32.50
N ARG A 203 -3.73 11.10 33.55
CA ARG A 203 -2.57 11.99 33.42
C ARG A 203 -1.43 11.35 32.62
N GLU A 204 -1.19 10.06 32.80
CA GLU A 204 -0.20 9.31 32.03
C GLU A 204 -0.59 9.25 30.55
N GLU A 205 -1.84 8.88 30.24
CA GLU A 205 -2.39 8.85 28.88
C GLU A 205 -2.29 10.23 28.20
N LEU A 206 -2.66 11.31 28.92
CA LEU A 206 -2.50 12.68 28.41
C LEU A 206 -1.03 13.04 28.18
N GLY A 207 -0.11 12.52 28.99
CA GLY A 207 1.33 12.68 28.82
C GLY A 207 1.83 11.98 27.55
N GLN A 208 1.43 10.72 27.36
CA GLN A 208 1.75 9.91 26.18
C GLN A 208 1.23 10.57 24.91
N LEU A 209 -0.06 10.95 24.86
CA LEU A 209 -0.66 11.63 23.71
C LEU A 209 0.01 12.96 23.37
N ARG A 210 0.46 13.73 24.38
CA ARG A 210 1.21 14.98 24.15
C ARG A 210 2.59 14.70 23.55
N GLU A 211 3.28 13.66 24.01
CA GLU A 211 4.58 13.29 23.47
C GLU A 211 4.46 12.75 22.04
N GLU A 212 3.48 11.89 21.77
CA GLU A 212 3.15 11.42 20.42
C GLU A 212 2.81 12.59 19.49
N SER A 213 1.98 13.54 19.94
CA SER A 213 1.64 14.74 19.17
C SER A 213 2.88 15.58 18.83
N ARG A 214 3.81 15.74 19.79
CA ARG A 214 5.09 16.44 19.56
C ARG A 214 5.98 15.68 18.57
N GLN A 215 6.06 14.36 18.68
CA GLN A 215 6.84 13.53 17.79
C GLN A 215 6.28 13.58 16.36
N LEU A 216 4.96 13.41 16.20
CA LEU A 216 4.27 13.55 14.91
C LEU A 216 4.44 14.94 14.30
N ALA A 217 4.39 16.00 15.11
CA ALA A 217 4.63 17.36 14.63
C ALA A 217 6.09 17.56 14.16
N ARG A 218 7.07 16.95 14.83
CA ARG A 218 8.48 16.98 14.41
C ARG A 218 8.67 16.21 13.11
N THR A 219 8.17 14.98 13.01
CA THR A 219 8.30 14.16 11.81
C THR A 219 7.61 14.82 10.62
N LEU A 220 6.44 15.44 10.80
CA LEU A 220 5.75 16.20 9.76
C LEU A 220 6.59 17.39 9.27
N ARG A 221 7.22 18.14 10.18
CA ARG A 221 8.09 19.26 9.78
C ARG A 221 9.32 18.77 9.02
N GLU A 222 9.91 17.67 9.44
CA GLU A 222 11.05 17.06 8.76
C GLU A 222 10.69 16.55 7.37
N THR A 223 9.55 15.87 7.22
CA THR A 223 9.08 15.40 5.91
C THR A 223 8.75 16.55 4.99
N GLN A 224 8.06 17.58 5.47
CA GLN A 224 7.80 18.81 4.71
C GLN A 224 9.09 19.52 4.28
N ALA A 225 10.10 19.58 5.16
CA ALA A 225 11.40 20.17 4.81
C ALA A 225 12.13 19.34 3.74
N ARG A 226 12.06 18.01 3.82
CA ARG A 226 12.61 17.11 2.79
C ARG A 226 11.89 17.27 1.46
N GLU A 227 10.56 17.37 1.48
CA GLU A 227 9.74 17.58 0.28
C GLU A 227 10.07 18.92 -0.39
N ARG A 228 10.17 20.00 0.38
CA ARG A 228 10.58 21.32 -0.15
C ARG A 228 11.95 21.26 -0.81
N ARG A 229 12.95 20.66 -0.15
CA ARG A 229 14.30 20.49 -0.71
C ARG A 229 14.28 19.64 -1.99
N ALA A 230 13.51 18.56 -2.01
CA ALA A 230 13.36 17.72 -3.20
C ALA A 230 12.70 18.50 -4.35
N GLY A 231 11.69 19.33 -4.04
CA GLY A 231 11.04 20.23 -4.99
C GLY A 231 12.00 21.28 -5.56
N GLU A 232 12.84 21.89 -4.73
CA GLU A 232 13.88 22.85 -5.16
C GLU A 232 14.93 22.20 -6.07
N LEU A 233 15.41 21.00 -5.71
CA LEU A 233 16.35 20.24 -6.54
C LEU A 233 15.73 19.88 -7.89
N LEU A 234 14.49 19.38 -7.87
CA LEU A 234 13.77 19.01 -9.09
C LEU A 234 13.48 20.22 -9.98
N ALA A 235 13.12 21.37 -9.40
CA ALA A 235 12.97 22.61 -10.14
C ALA A 235 14.30 23.05 -10.79
N THR A 236 15.42 22.88 -10.07
CA THR A 236 16.76 23.19 -10.58
C THR A 236 17.14 22.27 -11.74
N GLU A 237 16.96 20.95 -11.61
CA GLU A 237 17.25 19.99 -12.69
C GLU A 237 16.36 20.22 -13.91
N ARG A 238 15.06 20.51 -13.71
CA ARG A 238 14.16 20.90 -14.80
C ARG A 238 14.66 22.15 -15.51
N GLY A 239 15.13 23.14 -14.77
CA GLY A 239 15.75 24.34 -15.32
C GLY A 239 17.01 24.05 -16.15
N ARG A 240 17.89 23.16 -15.67
CA ARG A 240 19.08 22.72 -16.41
C ARG A 240 18.72 21.96 -17.69
N ALA A 241 17.80 21.02 -17.61
CA ALA A 241 17.33 20.24 -18.75
C ALA A 241 16.66 21.13 -19.81
N ALA A 242 15.84 22.10 -19.39
CA ALA A 242 15.21 23.06 -20.29
C ALA A 242 16.25 23.93 -21.02
N ARG A 243 17.29 24.40 -20.33
CA ARG A 243 18.40 25.14 -20.95
C ARG A 243 19.17 24.28 -21.95
N ALA A 244 19.54 23.06 -21.57
CA ALA A 244 20.22 22.12 -22.47
C ALA A 244 19.39 21.81 -23.72
N GLY A 245 18.07 21.66 -23.58
CA GLY A 245 17.15 21.50 -24.72
C GLY A 245 17.13 22.73 -25.63
N ALA A 246 17.03 23.93 -25.06
CA ALA A 246 17.07 25.18 -25.82
C ALA A 246 18.39 25.39 -26.57
N ASP A 247 19.52 25.04 -25.96
CA ASP A 247 20.85 25.10 -26.57
C ASP A 247 20.96 24.09 -27.72
N ALA A 248 20.52 22.85 -27.52
CA ALA A 248 20.49 21.82 -28.56
C ALA A 248 19.60 22.22 -29.75
N ASP A 249 18.41 22.81 -29.49
CA ASP A 249 17.52 23.33 -30.54
C ASP A 249 18.16 24.51 -31.30
N ALA A 250 18.93 25.36 -30.61
CA ALA A 250 19.67 26.43 -31.26
C ALA A 250 20.79 25.89 -32.15
N GLU A 251 21.54 24.88 -31.70
CA GLU A 251 22.56 24.21 -32.50
C GLU A 251 21.96 23.50 -33.71
N LEU A 252 20.85 22.79 -33.53
CA LEU A 252 20.12 22.13 -34.62
C LEU A 252 19.67 23.16 -35.68
N ARG A 253 19.15 24.31 -35.25
CA ARG A 253 18.79 25.40 -36.17
C ARG A 253 20.01 25.94 -36.93
N ARG A 254 21.15 26.13 -36.26
CA ARG A 254 22.40 26.57 -36.91
C ARG A 254 22.93 25.51 -37.89
N ALA A 255 22.90 24.24 -37.53
CA ALA A 255 23.32 23.14 -38.38
C ALA A 255 22.43 23.01 -39.62
N ARG A 256 21.11 23.10 -39.46
CA ARG A 256 20.15 23.12 -40.58
C ARG A 256 20.37 24.32 -41.51
N ALA A 257 20.64 25.50 -40.96
CA ALA A 257 20.95 26.68 -41.76
C ALA A 257 22.24 26.49 -42.59
N ARG A 258 23.31 25.96 -41.98
CA ARG A 258 24.56 25.64 -42.70
C ARG A 258 24.37 24.57 -43.76
N LEU A 259 23.55 23.55 -43.49
CA LEU A 259 23.23 22.52 -44.47
C LEU A 259 22.49 23.12 -45.66
N ALA A 260 21.46 23.94 -45.42
CA ALA A 260 20.71 24.61 -46.48
C ALA A 260 21.61 25.53 -47.33
N GLU A 261 22.54 26.26 -46.70
CA GLU A 261 23.53 27.08 -47.40
C GLU A 261 24.49 26.23 -48.26
N ALA A 262 24.99 25.12 -47.72
CA ALA A 262 25.86 24.20 -48.44
C ALA A 262 25.13 23.51 -49.61
N GLU A 263 23.87 23.12 -49.42
CA GLU A 263 23.02 22.55 -50.47
C GLU A 263 22.75 23.58 -51.58
N ALA A 264 22.47 24.83 -51.22
CA ALA A 264 22.30 25.91 -52.20
C ALA A 264 23.60 26.16 -53.00
N ALA A 265 24.75 26.23 -52.32
CA ALA A 265 26.05 26.39 -52.96
C ALA A 265 26.40 25.21 -53.89
N ALA A 266 26.13 23.98 -53.46
CA ALA A 266 26.30 22.78 -54.28
C ALA A 266 25.33 22.77 -55.48
N GLY A 267 24.10 23.25 -55.31
CA GLY A 267 23.13 23.43 -56.37
C GLY A 267 23.63 24.38 -57.45
N VAL A 268 24.14 25.55 -57.05
CA VAL A 268 24.76 26.53 -57.97
C VAL A 268 25.96 25.91 -58.70
N ALA A 269 26.87 25.25 -57.97
CA ALA A 269 28.05 24.62 -58.57
C ALA A 269 27.68 23.53 -59.60
N ARG A 270 26.65 22.73 -59.32
CA ARG A 270 26.13 21.72 -60.25
C ARG A 270 25.50 22.34 -61.49
N ALA A 271 24.72 23.42 -61.33
CA ALA A 271 24.13 24.15 -62.45
C ALA A 271 25.22 24.72 -63.36
N SER A 272 26.22 25.40 -62.80
CA SER A 272 27.37 25.92 -63.56
C SER A 272 28.17 24.81 -64.25
N ALA A 273 28.39 23.67 -63.59
CA ALA A 273 29.06 22.52 -64.21
C ALA A 273 28.24 21.90 -65.36
N LYS A 274 26.90 21.86 -65.24
CA LYS A 274 26.01 21.40 -66.31
C LYS A 274 26.03 22.37 -67.50
N GLU A 275 26.02 23.67 -67.24
CA GLU A 275 26.12 24.70 -68.27
C GLU A 275 27.48 24.60 -69.01
N ALA A 276 28.59 24.47 -68.27
CA ALA A 276 29.91 24.24 -68.86
C ALA A 276 29.95 22.97 -69.74
N ARG A 277 29.41 21.86 -69.26
CA ARG A 277 29.28 20.62 -70.07
C ARG A 277 28.41 20.83 -71.30
N SER A 278 27.30 21.57 -71.20
CA SER A 278 26.44 21.82 -72.37
C SER A 278 27.15 22.64 -73.45
N VAL A 279 28.03 23.57 -73.05
CA VAL A 279 28.90 24.31 -73.97
C VAL A 279 29.93 23.37 -74.60
N ASP A 280 30.55 22.49 -73.82
CA ASP A 280 31.50 21.50 -74.33
C ASP A 280 30.83 20.47 -75.26
N ASP A 281 29.63 20.01 -74.93
CA ASP A 281 28.82 19.11 -75.76
C ASP A 281 28.44 19.78 -77.09
N ALA A 282 28.06 21.07 -77.06
CA ALA A 282 27.79 21.83 -78.28
C ALA A 282 29.05 21.96 -79.16
N ARG A 283 30.24 22.18 -78.55
CA ARG A 283 31.52 22.20 -79.26
C ARG A 283 31.86 20.83 -79.86
N LEU A 284 31.67 19.75 -79.10
CA LEU A 284 31.91 18.38 -79.56
C LEU A 284 30.99 18.02 -80.72
N TRP A 285 29.69 18.34 -80.62
CA TRP A 285 28.73 18.12 -81.68
C TRP A 285 29.15 18.83 -82.97
N LEU A 286 29.57 20.11 -82.87
CA LEU A 286 30.06 20.85 -84.03
C LEU A 286 31.29 20.20 -84.67
N LEU A 287 32.26 19.75 -83.85
CA LEU A 287 33.45 19.03 -84.35
C LEU A 287 33.08 17.72 -85.04
N LEU A 288 32.17 16.93 -84.46
CA LEU A 288 31.69 15.67 -85.04
C LEU A 288 30.94 15.89 -86.35
N GLU A 289 30.08 16.90 -86.41
CA GLU A 289 29.41 17.29 -87.66
C GLU A 289 30.44 17.67 -88.73
N THR A 290 31.47 18.44 -88.35
CA THR A 290 32.54 18.83 -89.27
C THR A 290 33.30 17.62 -89.81
N ILE A 291 33.64 16.65 -88.95
CA ILE A 291 34.29 15.39 -89.35
C ILE A 291 33.34 14.54 -90.21
N GLY A 292 32.05 14.47 -89.87
CA GLY A 292 31.04 13.77 -90.63
C GLY A 292 30.92 14.31 -92.05
N GLN A 293 30.83 15.64 -92.20
CA GLN A 293 30.84 16.30 -93.50
C GLN A 293 32.16 16.08 -94.25
N ALA A 294 33.30 16.11 -93.56
CA ALA A 294 34.60 15.80 -94.16
C ALA A 294 34.68 14.34 -94.65
N ALA A 295 34.14 13.38 -93.90
CA ALA A 295 34.08 11.97 -94.28
C ALA A 295 33.13 11.73 -95.46
N VAL A 296 31.97 12.41 -95.50
CA VAL A 296 31.06 12.38 -96.66
C VAL A 296 31.73 12.98 -97.90
N GLY A 297 32.43 14.11 -97.74
CA GLY A 297 33.22 14.72 -98.81
C GLY A 297 34.31 13.78 -99.32
N LEU A 298 35.06 13.14 -98.42
CA LEU A 298 36.10 12.17 -98.77
C LEU A 298 35.52 10.93 -99.48
N ARG A 299 34.38 10.40 -99.01
CA ARG A 299 33.69 9.28 -99.67
C ARG A 299 33.25 9.64 -101.10
N ARG A 300 32.81 10.88 -101.31
CA ARG A 300 32.43 11.40 -102.64
C ARG A 300 33.66 11.57 -103.55
N GLU A 301 34.76 12.12 -103.06
CA GLU A 301 36.02 12.29 -103.81
C GLU A 301 36.68 10.95 -104.15
N LEU A 302 36.64 9.97 -103.22
CA LEU A 302 37.20 8.63 -103.43
C LEU A 302 36.25 7.67 -104.20
N ALA A 303 35.06 8.13 -104.62
CA ALA A 303 34.06 7.35 -105.35
C ALA A 303 33.71 5.99 -104.71
N LEU A 304 33.62 5.95 -103.37
CA LEU A 304 33.33 4.71 -102.63
C LEU A 304 31.82 4.46 -102.57
N ASP A 305 31.31 3.67 -103.50
CA ASP A 305 29.93 3.16 -103.50
C ASP A 305 29.73 2.04 -102.45
N PRO A 306 28.52 1.85 -101.90
CA PRO A 306 28.23 0.71 -101.04
C PRO A 306 28.49 -0.61 -101.76
N VAL A 307 29.38 -1.44 -101.21
CA VAL A 307 29.71 -2.74 -101.79
C VAL A 307 28.65 -3.79 -101.44
N ASP A 308 28.25 -4.59 -102.45
CA ASP A 308 27.28 -5.68 -102.30
C ASP A 308 27.85 -6.92 -101.60
N ARG A 309 29.17 -6.97 -101.38
CA ARG A 309 29.86 -8.11 -100.77
C ARG A 309 30.72 -7.66 -99.59
N LEU A 310 30.70 -8.45 -98.52
CA LEU A 310 31.46 -8.21 -97.30
C LEU A 310 32.75 -9.05 -97.28
N PRO A 311 33.80 -8.62 -96.55
CA PRO A 311 35.08 -9.33 -96.46
C PRO A 311 34.97 -10.82 -96.13
N ALA A 312 34.12 -11.21 -95.17
CA ALA A 312 33.87 -12.62 -94.86
C ALA A 312 33.18 -13.42 -95.98
N ASP A 313 32.52 -12.79 -96.96
CA ASP A 313 32.07 -13.46 -98.18
C ASP A 313 33.26 -13.90 -99.03
N PHE A 314 34.33 -13.10 -99.10
CA PHE A 314 35.55 -13.47 -99.81
C PHE A 314 36.30 -14.60 -99.11
N VAL A 315 36.25 -14.71 -97.79
CA VAL A 315 36.82 -15.86 -97.06
C VAL A 315 36.01 -17.13 -97.26
N ALA A 316 34.68 -17.02 -97.32
CA ALA A 316 33.81 -18.13 -97.63
C ALA A 316 34.08 -18.68 -99.04
N ASP A 317 34.28 -17.80 -100.02
CA ASP A 317 34.65 -18.17 -101.40
C ASP A 317 36.09 -18.73 -101.47
N ALA A 318 37.05 -18.12 -100.76
CA ALA A 318 38.43 -18.59 -100.70
C ALA A 318 38.58 -19.94 -99.97
N PHE A 319 37.59 -20.38 -99.18
CA PHE A 319 37.55 -21.74 -98.64
C PHE A 319 37.29 -22.83 -99.71
N ALA A 320 37.21 -22.45 -101.00
CA ALA A 320 37.34 -23.34 -102.15
C ALA A 320 38.79 -23.50 -102.67
N ASP A 321 39.77 -22.66 -102.33
CA ASP A 321 41.16 -22.82 -102.82
C ASP A 321 42.26 -22.23 -101.90
N GLN A 322 43.30 -23.06 -101.72
CA GLN A 322 44.62 -22.98 -101.08
C GLN A 322 45.10 -21.87 -100.09
N SER A 323 45.86 -22.40 -99.10
CA SER A 323 46.93 -21.97 -98.17
C SER A 323 47.71 -20.64 -98.28
N ALA A 324 47.97 -19.98 -97.13
CA ALA A 324 49.29 -19.87 -96.41
C ALA A 324 49.56 -18.54 -95.62
N ALA A 325 50.07 -18.67 -94.37
CA ALA A 325 51.13 -17.92 -93.63
C ALA A 325 51.07 -16.36 -93.31
N THR A 326 50.85 -15.95 -92.03
CA THR A 326 51.71 -15.18 -91.01
C THR A 326 51.90 -13.64 -91.20
N PRO A 327 52.35 -12.80 -90.22
CA PRO A 327 52.24 -12.67 -88.72
C PRO A 327 51.57 -11.30 -88.28
N ALA A 328 51.24 -10.95 -87.02
CA ALA A 328 52.07 -10.28 -85.98
C ALA A 328 51.18 -9.52 -84.94
N GLY A 329 51.71 -9.19 -83.73
CA GLY A 329 51.39 -7.89 -83.06
C GLY A 329 50.49 -7.80 -81.81
N ALA A 330 51.12 -7.55 -80.65
CA ALA A 330 50.78 -6.65 -79.53
C ALA A 330 49.39 -6.63 -78.80
N ALA A 331 49.36 -7.39 -77.69
CA ALA A 331 48.80 -7.14 -76.35
C ALA A 331 47.79 -6.00 -76.05
N THR A 332 46.62 -6.37 -75.49
CA THR A 332 45.87 -5.54 -74.53
C THR A 332 45.09 -6.41 -73.53
N ARG A 333 45.00 -5.94 -72.27
CA ARG A 333 44.75 -6.71 -71.04
C ARG A 333 43.31 -7.26 -70.90
N ALA A 334 43.23 -8.43 -70.27
CA ALA A 334 42.03 -9.20 -69.94
C ALA A 334 41.07 -8.47 -68.99
N ARG A 335 39.79 -8.46 -69.36
CA ARG A 335 38.62 -8.26 -68.49
C ARG A 335 37.55 -9.26 -68.91
N ASP A 336 36.64 -9.59 -68.00
CA ASP A 336 35.67 -10.69 -68.01
C ASP A 336 35.14 -11.08 -69.40
N THR A 337 35.47 -12.30 -69.81
CA THR A 337 35.10 -12.93 -71.08
C THR A 337 33.70 -13.57 -71.07
N ASP A 338 33.10 -13.71 -69.89
CA ASP A 338 31.88 -14.52 -69.67
C ASP A 338 30.62 -13.67 -69.36
N ASP A 339 30.68 -12.35 -69.56
CA ASP A 339 29.54 -11.43 -69.34
C ASP A 339 28.66 -11.26 -70.60
N PRO A 340 27.36 -11.64 -70.58
CA PRO A 340 26.46 -11.43 -71.72
C PRO A 340 26.20 -9.94 -72.02
N ALA A 341 26.27 -9.03 -71.04
CA ALA A 341 26.07 -7.60 -71.29
C ALA A 341 27.18 -7.01 -72.18
N ARG A 342 28.39 -7.57 -72.07
CA ARG A 342 29.52 -7.22 -72.93
C ARG A 342 29.33 -7.71 -74.36
N LEU A 343 28.75 -8.90 -74.54
CA LEU A 343 28.37 -9.38 -75.87
C LEU A 343 27.36 -8.42 -76.53
N ASP A 344 26.33 -7.99 -75.78
CA ASP A 344 25.33 -7.03 -76.27
C ASP A 344 25.95 -5.68 -76.64
N GLN A 345 26.87 -5.15 -75.82
CA GLN A 345 27.57 -3.90 -76.13
C GLN A 345 28.41 -4.00 -77.40
N LEU A 346 29.06 -5.13 -77.64
CA LEU A 346 29.90 -5.34 -78.82
C LEU A 346 29.06 -5.55 -80.09
N LEU A 347 27.90 -6.21 -79.99
CA LEU A 347 26.95 -6.36 -81.09
C LEU A 347 26.14 -5.08 -81.37
N ALA A 348 26.07 -4.14 -80.41
CA ALA A 348 25.49 -2.82 -80.67
C ALA A 348 26.39 -1.92 -81.53
N LEU A 349 27.64 -2.32 -81.80
CA LEU A 349 28.54 -1.57 -82.67
C LEU A 349 28.11 -1.73 -84.13
N PRO A 350 28.16 -0.66 -84.94
CA PRO A 350 27.69 -0.72 -86.32
C PRO A 350 28.51 -1.72 -87.17
N ARG A 351 27.79 -2.61 -87.87
CA ARG A 351 28.34 -3.64 -88.78
C ARG A 351 29.32 -4.61 -88.10
N ALA A 352 29.02 -5.02 -86.86
CA ALA A 352 29.82 -6.04 -86.19
C ALA A 352 29.76 -7.37 -86.94
N HIS A 353 30.79 -8.21 -86.75
CA HIS A 353 30.84 -9.57 -87.29
C HIS A 353 31.02 -10.56 -86.14
N LEU A 354 30.02 -11.42 -85.93
CA LEU A 354 30.05 -12.46 -84.90
C LEU A 354 30.52 -13.78 -85.50
N VAL A 355 31.64 -14.31 -85.02
CA VAL A 355 32.18 -15.62 -85.41
C VAL A 355 32.06 -16.58 -84.23
N VAL A 356 31.44 -17.75 -84.43
CA VAL A 356 31.12 -18.71 -83.36
C VAL A 356 31.79 -20.05 -83.61
N ASP A 357 32.49 -20.55 -82.61
CA ASP A 357 32.98 -21.93 -82.55
C ASP A 357 31.84 -22.87 -82.13
N GLY A 358 31.30 -23.59 -83.12
CA GLY A 358 30.08 -24.35 -83.00
C GLY A 358 30.15 -25.42 -81.92
N TYR A 359 31.10 -26.36 -82.01
CA TYR A 359 31.16 -27.47 -81.05
C TYR A 359 31.61 -27.05 -79.65
N ASN A 360 32.42 -25.99 -79.55
CA ASN A 360 32.77 -25.44 -78.24
C ASN A 360 31.53 -24.95 -77.49
N VAL A 361 30.64 -24.23 -78.19
CA VAL A 361 29.38 -23.75 -77.63
C VAL A 361 28.39 -24.89 -77.39
N THR A 362 28.21 -25.81 -78.35
CA THR A 362 27.20 -26.87 -78.22
C THR A 362 27.54 -27.90 -77.15
N LYS A 363 28.82 -28.33 -77.04
CA LYS A 363 29.24 -29.30 -76.01
C LYS A 363 29.06 -28.74 -74.60
N ARG A 364 29.21 -27.43 -74.42
CA ARG A 364 29.08 -26.76 -73.12
C ARG A 364 27.62 -26.51 -72.73
N GLY A 365 26.75 -26.22 -73.69
CA GLY A 365 25.35 -25.87 -73.44
C GLY A 365 24.36 -27.04 -73.48
N PHE A 366 24.61 -28.04 -74.33
CA PHE A 366 23.66 -29.14 -74.59
C PHE A 366 24.36 -30.41 -75.10
N GLY A 367 25.48 -30.76 -74.45
CA GLY A 367 26.33 -31.91 -74.82
C GLY A 367 25.65 -33.28 -74.79
N GLU A 368 24.52 -33.42 -74.09
CA GLU A 368 23.72 -34.64 -74.00
C GLU A 368 22.89 -34.94 -75.29
N MET A 369 22.80 -33.99 -76.23
CA MET A 369 22.04 -34.14 -77.49
C MET A 369 22.88 -34.76 -78.60
N SER A 370 22.24 -35.32 -79.64
CA SER A 370 22.95 -35.78 -80.84
C SER A 370 23.59 -34.61 -81.60
N LEU A 371 24.74 -34.82 -82.25
CA LEU A 371 25.48 -33.74 -82.95
C LEU A 371 24.61 -32.98 -83.98
N GLU A 372 23.66 -33.65 -84.62
CA GLU A 372 22.71 -33.01 -85.54
C GLU A 372 21.74 -32.06 -84.80
N GLN A 373 21.18 -32.51 -83.68
CA GLN A 373 20.30 -31.70 -82.83
C GLN A 373 21.04 -30.52 -82.22
N GLN A 374 22.30 -30.74 -81.82
CA GLN A 374 23.19 -29.69 -81.32
C GLN A 374 23.35 -28.57 -82.37
N ARG A 375 23.73 -28.93 -83.60
CA ARG A 375 23.93 -27.98 -84.71
C ARG A 375 22.65 -27.21 -85.05
N LYS A 376 21.52 -27.92 -85.18
CA LYS A 376 20.23 -27.32 -85.50
C LYS A 376 19.83 -26.27 -84.46
N ARG A 377 19.95 -26.60 -83.17
CA ARG A 377 19.61 -25.70 -82.06
C ARG A 377 20.48 -24.44 -82.06
N LEU A 378 21.79 -24.58 -82.25
CA LEU A 378 22.70 -23.44 -82.31
C LEU A 378 22.41 -22.51 -83.50
N ILE A 379 22.26 -23.07 -84.70
CA ILE A 379 22.00 -22.29 -85.92
C ILE A 379 20.68 -21.51 -85.80
N THR A 380 19.62 -22.13 -85.26
CA THR A 380 18.35 -21.42 -85.02
C THR A 380 18.51 -20.27 -84.02
N GLY A 381 19.23 -20.49 -82.92
CA GLY A 381 19.49 -19.44 -81.93
C GLY A 381 20.30 -18.27 -82.51
N LEU A 382 21.34 -18.57 -83.29
CA LEU A 382 22.14 -17.56 -83.99
C LEU A 382 21.32 -16.77 -85.03
N GLY A 383 20.33 -17.40 -85.66
CA GLY A 383 19.38 -16.72 -86.55
C GLY A 383 18.57 -15.65 -85.82
N GLY A 384 18.21 -15.90 -84.56
CA GLY A 384 17.55 -14.91 -83.70
C GLY A 384 18.44 -13.70 -83.40
N ILE A 385 19.72 -13.94 -83.12
CA ILE A 385 20.69 -12.85 -82.90
C ILE A 385 20.89 -12.03 -84.18
N ALA A 386 21.14 -12.68 -85.31
CA ALA A 386 21.33 -12.01 -86.61
C ALA A 386 20.11 -11.15 -87.00
N ALA A 387 18.89 -11.61 -86.72
CA ALA A 387 17.67 -10.85 -86.98
C ALA A 387 17.47 -9.66 -86.04
N GLN A 388 17.92 -9.76 -84.78
CA GLN A 388 17.79 -8.69 -83.79
C GLN A 388 18.82 -7.58 -83.99
N THR A 389 20.07 -7.94 -84.31
CA THR A 389 21.16 -6.97 -84.41
C THR A 389 21.42 -6.51 -85.84
N GLY A 390 21.03 -7.31 -86.83
CA GLY A 390 21.36 -7.07 -88.24
C GLY A 390 22.83 -7.31 -88.56
N ASP A 391 23.60 -7.84 -87.60
CA ASP A 391 25.02 -8.14 -87.76
C ASP A 391 25.23 -9.38 -88.62
N GLU A 392 26.43 -9.44 -89.17
CA GLU A 392 26.89 -10.63 -89.86
C GLU A 392 27.23 -11.73 -88.82
N VAL A 393 26.70 -12.95 -88.99
CA VAL A 393 26.96 -14.07 -88.08
C VAL A 393 27.53 -15.25 -88.85
N THR A 394 28.70 -15.75 -88.46
CA THR A 394 29.34 -16.95 -89.02
C THR A 394 29.55 -17.99 -87.93
N VAL A 395 29.04 -19.21 -88.10
CA VAL A 395 29.31 -20.35 -87.22
C VAL A 395 30.19 -21.38 -87.92
N VAL A 396 31.23 -21.85 -87.21
CA VAL A 396 32.21 -22.80 -87.71
C VAL A 396 32.11 -24.10 -86.93
N PHE A 397 31.94 -25.24 -87.61
CA PHE A 397 31.93 -26.57 -86.99
C PHE A 397 33.17 -27.39 -87.37
N ASP A 398 33.71 -28.12 -86.40
CA ASP A 398 34.90 -28.96 -86.59
C ASP A 398 34.56 -30.35 -87.17
N GLY A 399 35.22 -30.74 -88.25
CA GLY A 399 35.21 -32.13 -88.74
C GLY A 399 34.52 -32.38 -90.07
N ALA A 400 35.14 -33.28 -90.84
CA ALA A 400 34.72 -33.71 -92.17
C ALA A 400 33.79 -34.93 -92.10
N GLU A 401 32.50 -34.69 -91.89
CA GLU A 401 31.44 -35.65 -92.23
C GLU A 401 30.65 -35.09 -93.42
N ARG A 402 30.83 -35.67 -94.61
CA ARG A 402 29.96 -35.39 -95.77
C ARG A 402 28.54 -35.84 -95.39
N MET A 403 27.69 -34.89 -95.03
CA MET A 403 26.30 -35.17 -94.64
C MET A 403 25.34 -34.40 -95.55
N HIS A 404 24.42 -35.15 -96.12
CA HIS A 404 23.35 -34.69 -97.01
C HIS A 404 22.23 -34.07 -96.18
N GLY A 405 21.69 -32.92 -96.61
CA GLY A 405 20.46 -32.34 -96.05
C GLY A 405 20.64 -31.45 -94.82
N LEU A 406 21.50 -30.42 -94.88
CA LEU A 406 21.47 -29.35 -93.89
C LEU A 406 20.07 -28.67 -93.90
N PRO A 407 19.51 -28.32 -92.73
CA PRO A 407 18.35 -27.42 -92.67
C PRO A 407 18.67 -26.10 -93.38
N PRO A 408 17.69 -25.44 -94.03
CA PRO A 408 17.93 -24.14 -94.64
C PRO A 408 18.48 -23.16 -93.58
N THR A 409 19.66 -22.60 -93.84
CA THR A 409 20.28 -21.64 -92.93
C THR A 409 19.42 -20.38 -92.85
N PRO A 410 19.12 -19.89 -91.63
CA PRO A 410 18.43 -18.61 -91.46
C PRO A 410 19.14 -17.48 -92.21
N ARG A 411 18.39 -16.51 -92.75
CA ARG A 411 18.97 -15.32 -93.39
C ARG A 411 19.87 -14.59 -92.39
N GLY A 412 21.10 -14.25 -92.79
CA GLY A 412 22.08 -13.56 -91.96
C GLY A 412 23.05 -14.47 -91.18
N VAL A 413 22.87 -15.80 -91.23
CA VAL A 413 23.79 -16.77 -90.61
C VAL A 413 24.52 -17.59 -91.67
N ARG A 414 25.86 -17.52 -91.65
CA ARG A 414 26.78 -18.30 -92.47
C ARG A 414 27.25 -19.53 -91.69
N VAL A 415 27.13 -20.73 -92.25
CA VAL A 415 27.58 -21.98 -91.63
C VAL A 415 28.76 -22.55 -92.41
N LEU A 416 29.91 -22.72 -91.76
CA LEU A 416 31.13 -23.26 -92.34
C LEU A 416 31.60 -24.52 -91.60
N PHE A 417 32.25 -25.43 -92.31
CA PHE A 417 32.84 -26.66 -91.74
C PHE A 417 34.36 -26.68 -91.99
N SER A 418 35.16 -27.09 -91.00
CA SER A 418 36.60 -27.28 -91.21
C SER A 418 36.89 -28.50 -92.11
N ARG A 419 38.04 -28.48 -92.78
CA ARG A 419 38.47 -29.56 -93.69
C ARG A 419 39.03 -30.75 -92.91
N LYS A 420 39.14 -31.92 -93.56
CA LYS A 420 39.79 -33.09 -92.97
C LYS A 420 41.28 -32.78 -92.69
N GLY A 421 41.65 -32.68 -91.41
CA GLY A 421 43.01 -32.37 -90.97
C GLY A 421 43.26 -30.91 -90.58
N GLU A 422 42.23 -30.05 -90.64
CA GLU A 422 42.26 -28.65 -90.19
C GLU A 422 41.25 -28.47 -89.05
N THR A 423 41.61 -27.72 -88.01
CA THR A 423 40.70 -27.46 -86.87
C THR A 423 39.81 -26.27 -87.16
N ALA A 424 38.61 -26.23 -86.55
CA ALA A 424 37.74 -25.06 -86.58
C ALA A 424 38.46 -23.76 -86.15
N ASP A 425 39.37 -23.87 -85.20
CA ASP A 425 40.21 -22.80 -84.67
C ASP A 425 41.01 -22.06 -85.76
N GLU A 426 41.60 -22.80 -86.70
CA GLU A 426 42.40 -22.22 -87.78
C GLU A 426 41.52 -21.44 -88.78
N LEU A 427 40.35 -21.99 -89.11
CA LEU A 427 39.35 -21.32 -89.94
C LEU A 427 38.82 -20.04 -89.28
N ILE A 428 38.56 -20.07 -87.97
CA ILE A 428 38.15 -18.88 -87.20
C ILE A 428 39.23 -17.81 -87.23
N ARG A 429 40.51 -18.16 -87.00
CA ARG A 429 41.63 -17.20 -87.10
C ARG A 429 41.74 -16.58 -88.49
N ARG A 430 41.42 -17.33 -89.55
CA ARG A 430 41.44 -16.85 -90.93
C ARG A 430 40.30 -15.88 -91.23
N LEU A 431 39.08 -16.19 -90.77
CA LEU A 431 37.94 -15.28 -90.86
C LEU A 431 38.28 -13.93 -90.22
N VAL A 432 38.82 -13.96 -89.00
CA VAL A 432 39.24 -12.75 -88.29
C VAL A 432 40.31 -11.97 -89.05
N ARG A 433 41.30 -12.65 -89.63
CA ARG A 433 42.39 -11.98 -90.36
C ARG A 433 41.93 -11.28 -91.63
N ALA A 434 40.89 -11.80 -92.28
CA ALA A 434 40.40 -11.25 -93.53
C ALA A 434 39.52 -10.01 -93.34
N GLU A 435 38.97 -9.82 -92.14
CA GLU A 435 38.21 -8.63 -91.82
C GLU A 435 39.13 -7.39 -91.77
N PRO A 436 38.67 -6.24 -92.29
CA PRO A 436 39.47 -5.02 -92.32
C PRO A 436 39.74 -4.52 -90.91
N ALA A 437 40.98 -4.05 -90.70
CA ALA A 437 41.38 -3.45 -89.44
C ALA A 437 40.44 -2.27 -89.09
N GLY A 438 39.71 -2.40 -87.98
CA GLY A 438 38.74 -1.41 -87.51
C GLY A 438 37.27 -1.87 -87.52
N ARG A 439 36.92 -2.94 -88.24
CA ARG A 439 35.60 -3.58 -88.10
C ARG A 439 35.56 -4.37 -86.79
N PRO A 440 34.53 -4.22 -85.93
CA PRO A 440 34.40 -5.03 -84.73
C PRO A 440 34.13 -6.50 -85.10
N VAL A 441 35.09 -7.38 -84.81
CA VAL A 441 34.94 -8.84 -84.96
C VAL A 441 34.86 -9.46 -83.58
N VAL A 442 33.77 -10.15 -83.29
CA VAL A 442 33.52 -10.81 -81.99
C VAL A 442 33.63 -12.30 -82.20
N VAL A 443 34.51 -12.96 -81.45
CA VAL A 443 34.73 -14.42 -81.56
C VAL A 443 34.26 -15.10 -80.29
N VAL A 444 33.34 -16.05 -80.43
CA VAL A 444 32.86 -16.86 -79.30
C VAL A 444 33.54 -18.22 -79.32
N SER A 445 34.47 -18.43 -78.39
CA SER A 445 35.06 -19.74 -78.08
C SER A 445 35.63 -19.71 -76.67
N SER A 446 35.49 -20.82 -75.94
CA SER A 446 36.14 -21.05 -74.65
C SER A 446 37.54 -21.69 -74.78
N ASP A 447 38.04 -21.92 -75.99
CA ASP A 447 39.42 -22.36 -76.20
C ASP A 447 40.40 -21.18 -76.04
N ARG A 448 41.39 -21.33 -75.16
CA ARG A 448 42.38 -20.29 -74.88
C ARG A 448 43.29 -20.05 -76.09
N GLU A 449 43.58 -21.08 -76.87
CA GLU A 449 44.43 -20.95 -78.07
C GLU A 449 43.71 -20.14 -79.15
N VAL A 450 42.41 -20.37 -79.36
CA VAL A 450 41.57 -19.57 -80.26
C VAL A 450 41.52 -18.13 -79.78
N ALA A 451 41.19 -17.92 -78.50
CA ALA A 451 41.07 -16.59 -77.91
C ALA A 451 42.35 -15.76 -78.06
N ASP A 452 43.52 -16.37 -77.84
CA ASP A 452 44.80 -15.69 -78.02
C ASP A 452 45.16 -15.47 -79.50
N GLY A 453 44.83 -16.43 -80.36
CA GLY A 453 45.05 -16.33 -81.81
C GLY A 453 44.24 -15.22 -82.47
N VAL A 454 42.96 -15.09 -82.11
CA VAL A 454 42.07 -14.06 -82.67
C VAL A 454 42.31 -12.68 -82.06
N ARG A 455 42.66 -12.62 -80.76
CA ARG A 455 43.01 -11.36 -80.09
C ARG A 455 44.22 -10.68 -80.74
N ARG A 456 45.20 -11.46 -81.21
CA ARG A 456 46.36 -10.94 -81.97
C ARG A 456 45.99 -10.26 -83.29
N HIS A 457 44.79 -10.50 -83.81
CA HIS A 457 44.29 -9.93 -85.05
C HIS A 457 43.17 -8.90 -84.82
N GLY A 458 43.02 -8.39 -83.58
CA GLY A 458 42.09 -7.30 -83.25
C GLY A 458 40.64 -7.72 -82.99
N ALA A 459 40.34 -9.02 -82.96
CA ALA A 459 39.02 -9.49 -82.56
C ALA A 459 38.83 -9.50 -81.04
N TYR A 460 37.56 -9.44 -80.62
CA TYR A 460 37.11 -9.53 -79.24
C TYR A 460 36.74 -10.98 -78.90
N PRO A 461 37.61 -11.75 -78.22
CA PRO A 461 37.26 -13.09 -77.77
C PRO A 461 36.31 -13.03 -76.58
N LEU A 462 35.25 -13.83 -76.63
CA LEU A 462 34.28 -14.04 -75.55
C LEU A 462 34.08 -15.54 -75.32
N GLY A 463 33.79 -15.92 -74.08
CA GLY A 463 33.54 -17.31 -73.72
C GLY A 463 32.19 -17.81 -74.25
N ALA A 464 32.08 -19.11 -74.46
CA ALA A 464 30.84 -19.77 -74.90
C ALA A 464 29.65 -19.48 -73.96
N ASP A 465 29.90 -19.28 -72.67
CA ASP A 465 28.87 -18.98 -71.67
C ASP A 465 28.13 -17.66 -71.92
N SER A 466 28.84 -16.64 -72.41
CA SER A 466 28.24 -15.33 -72.75
C SER A 466 27.16 -15.51 -73.81
N LEU A 467 27.46 -16.31 -74.84
CA LEU A 467 26.53 -16.60 -75.93
C LEU A 467 25.39 -17.51 -75.47
N LEU A 468 25.67 -18.57 -74.70
CA LEU A 468 24.63 -19.47 -74.19
C LEU A 468 23.63 -18.74 -73.27
N ARG A 469 24.11 -17.87 -72.38
CA ARG A 469 23.27 -17.04 -71.52
C ARG A 469 22.45 -16.04 -72.34
N ARG A 470 23.02 -15.48 -73.41
CA ARG A 470 22.28 -14.57 -74.30
C ARG A 470 21.19 -15.30 -75.08
N LEU A 471 21.49 -16.48 -75.62
CA LEU A 471 20.56 -17.34 -76.33
C LEU A 471 19.42 -17.88 -75.45
N ALA A 472 19.64 -18.01 -74.14
CA ALA A 472 18.59 -18.41 -73.20
C ALA A 472 17.60 -17.27 -72.86
N ARG A 473 17.97 -16.01 -73.15
CA ARG A 473 17.13 -14.82 -72.89
C ARG A 473 16.29 -14.41 -74.10
N SER A 474 16.69 -14.87 -75.29
CA SER A 474 16.02 -14.68 -76.59
C SER A 474 15.15 -15.87 -76.94
#